data_AF-A0A2S9QD53-F1
#
_entry.id   AF-A0A2S9QD53-F1
#
_cell.length_a   1.000
_cell.length_b   1.000
_cell.length_c   1.000
_cell.angle_alpha   90.00
_cell.angle_beta   90.00
_cell.angle_gamma   90.00
#
_symmetry.space_group_name_H-M   'P 1'
#
loop_
_entity.id
_entity.type
_entity.pdbx_description
1 polymer ?
#
loop_
_entity_poly.entity_id
_entity_poly.type
_entity_poly.pdbx_seq_one_letter_code
_entity_poly.pdbx_strand_id
1 'polypeptide(L)'
;MMLADQIRGLVERGEYERALDLGIAASLNDRLEPDALQALYGMTAKLRSECIDLASKKADVGPVYQALEAMLLKANELTGEDMYGRRV
;
A
#
# COMPACT_ATOMS: atom_id res chain seq x y z
N MET A 1 2.42 -5.40 20.55
CA MET A 1 2.67 -5.79 19.15
C MET A 1 2.98 -4.51 18.39
N MET A 2 4.15 -4.42 17.73
CA MET A 2 4.56 -3.19 17.05
C MET A 2 3.63 -2.91 15.86
N LEU A 3 3.39 -1.65 15.54
CA LEU A 3 2.53 -1.25 14.41
C LEU A 3 3.02 -1.86 13.08
N ALA A 4 4.34 -1.91 12.90
CA ALA A 4 4.96 -2.52 11.72
C ALA A 4 4.59 -4.00 11.54
N ASP A 5 4.55 -4.77 12.63
CA ASP A 5 4.18 -6.19 12.58
C ASP A 5 2.69 -6.37 12.22
N GLN A 6 1.83 -5.46 12.69
CA GLN A 6 0.41 -5.44 12.34
C GLN A 6 0.22 -5.19 10.85
N ILE A 7 0.88 -4.15 10.32
CA ILE A 7 0.82 -3.80 8.90
C ILE A 7 1.34 -4.97 8.06
N ARG A 8 2.52 -5.52 8.37
CA ARG A 8 3.09 -6.66 7.64
C ARG A 8 2.13 -7.86 7.62
N GLY A 9 1.55 -8.21 8.77
CA GLY A 9 0.61 -9.32 8.86
C GLY A 9 -0.70 -9.10 8.09
N LEU A 10 -1.17 -7.86 7.92
CA LEU A 10 -2.33 -7.55 7.06
C LEU A 10 -1.97 -7.63 5.58
N VAL A 11 -0.80 -7.11 5.21
CA VAL A 11 -0.24 -7.14 3.85
C VAL A 11 0.03 -8.57 3.38
N GLU A 12 0.42 -9.49 4.28
CA GLU A 12 0.55 -10.91 3.97
C GLU A 12 -0.78 -11.60 3.70
N ARG A 13 -1.87 -11.14 4.35
CA ARG A 13 -3.22 -11.66 4.17
C ARG A 13 -3.97 -11.02 2.99
N GLY A 14 -3.38 -10.03 2.32
CA GLY A 14 -4.04 -9.24 1.26
C GLY A 14 -5.07 -8.24 1.80
N GLU A 15 -5.07 -7.98 3.11
CA GLU A 15 -5.96 -7.03 3.77
C GLU A 15 -5.43 -5.58 3.64
N TYR A 16 -5.17 -5.15 2.41
CA TYR A 16 -4.47 -3.91 2.10
C TYR A 16 -5.21 -2.66 2.58
N GLU A 17 -6.54 -2.63 2.48
CA GLU A 17 -7.35 -1.50 2.95
C GLU A 17 -7.18 -1.28 4.46
N ARG A 18 -7.22 -2.36 5.25
CA ARG A 18 -7.01 -2.28 6.70
C ARG A 18 -5.57 -1.91 7.05
N ALA A 19 -4.60 -2.37 6.27
CA ALA A 19 -3.20 -1.99 6.45
C ALA A 19 -2.99 -0.49 6.19
N LEU A 20 -3.63 0.03 5.15
CA LEU A 20 -3.62 1.45 4.79
C LEU A 20 -4.30 2.30 5.87
N ASP A 21 -5.48 1.89 6.35
CA ASP A 21 -6.20 2.59 7.42
C ASP A 21 -5.36 2.71 8.70
N LEU A 22 -4.65 1.63 9.08
CA LEU A 22 -3.71 1.67 10.21
C LEU A 22 -2.56 2.64 9.97
N GLY A 23 -2.00 2.68 8.76
CA GLY A 23 -0.94 3.61 8.39
C GLY A 23 -1.41 5.07 8.46
N ILE A 24 -2.59 5.37 7.92
CA ILE A 24 -3.20 6.71 7.96
C ILE A 24 -3.45 7.12 9.41
N ALA A 25 -4.08 6.25 10.21
CA ALA A 25 -4.34 6.53 11.62
C ALA A 25 -3.04 6.78 12.39
N ALA A 26 -1.98 6.02 12.12
CA ALA A 26 -0.69 6.25 12.76
C ALA A 26 -0.03 7.57 12.33
N SER A 27 -0.13 7.93 11.05
CA SER A 27 0.38 9.21 10.52
C SER A 27 -0.33 10.39 11.15
N LEU A 28 -1.67 10.35 11.25
CA LEU A 28 -2.46 11.42 11.89
C LEU A 28 -2.15 11.62 13.37
N ASN A 29 -1.57 10.63 14.04
CA ASN A 29 -1.21 10.67 15.45
C ASN A 29 0.30 10.87 15.68
N ASP A 30 1.08 11.18 14.64
CA ASP A 30 2.56 11.28 14.68
C ASP A 30 3.24 10.01 15.23
N ARG A 31 2.65 8.84 14.96
CA ARG A 31 3.12 7.51 15.40
C ARG A 31 3.56 6.63 14.25
N LEU A 32 3.72 7.20 13.05
CA LEU A 32 4.22 6.46 11.90
C LEU A 32 5.75 6.34 11.98
N GLU A 33 6.21 5.37 12.75
CA GLU A 33 7.62 5.08 12.93
C GLU A 33 8.27 4.53 11.64
N PRO A 34 9.60 4.64 11.47
CA PRO A 34 10.30 4.16 10.28
C PRO A 34 10.01 2.71 9.90
N ASP A 35 9.87 1.82 10.89
CA ASP A 35 9.58 0.39 10.64
C ASP A 35 8.15 0.18 10.10
N ALA A 36 7.20 0.99 10.55
CA ALA A 36 5.83 0.97 10.04
C ALA A 36 5.77 1.53 8.62
N LEU A 37 6.53 2.60 8.36
CA LEU A 37 6.70 3.14 7.01
C LEU A 37 7.36 2.11 6.07
N GLN A 38 8.36 1.37 6.56
CA GLN A 38 8.98 0.28 5.80
C GLN A 38 8.00 -0.85 5.47
N ALA A 39 7.07 -1.16 6.38
CA ALA A 39 6.01 -2.11 6.11
C ALA A 39 5.04 -1.61 5.02
N LEU A 40 4.73 -0.30 5.01
CA LEU A 40 3.92 0.33 3.97
C LEU A 40 4.62 0.32 2.60
N TYR A 41 5.94 0.52 2.53
CA TYR A 41 6.69 0.33 1.26
C TYR A 41 6.56 -1.10 0.72
N GLY A 42 6.54 -2.10 1.62
CA GLY A 42 6.25 -3.48 1.24
C GLY A 42 4.84 -3.66 0.65
N MET A 43 3.86 -2.95 1.21
CA MET A 43 2.48 -2.94 0.71
C MET A 43 2.39 -2.30 -0.68
N THR A 44 2.96 -1.10 -0.89
CA THR A 44 2.92 -0.42 -2.19
C THR A 44 3.62 -1.25 -3.28
N ALA A 45 4.70 -1.95 -2.94
CA ALA A 45 5.36 -2.88 -3.85
C ALA A 45 4.46 -4.04 -4.28
N LYS A 46 3.68 -4.63 -3.36
CA LYS A 46 2.70 -5.67 -3.71
C LYS A 46 1.57 -5.14 -4.57
N LEU A 47 0.97 -4.01 -4.19
CA LEU A 47 -0.10 -3.37 -4.97
C LEU A 47 0.36 -3.05 -6.39
N ARG A 48 1.57 -2.49 -6.56
CA ARG A 48 2.18 -2.26 -7.89
C ARG A 48 2.32 -3.56 -8.67
N SER A 49 2.80 -4.62 -8.03
CA SER A 49 2.93 -5.94 -8.67
C SER A 49 1.59 -6.49 -9.14
N GLU A 50 0.52 -6.33 -8.36
CA GLU A 50 -0.83 -6.77 -8.74
C GLU A 50 -1.40 -5.94 -9.90
N CYS A 51 -1.20 -4.62 -9.90
CA CYS A 51 -1.56 -3.77 -11.03
C CYS A 51 -0.83 -4.19 -12.32
N ILE A 52 0.47 -4.47 -12.23
CA ILE A 52 1.28 -4.94 -13.37
C ILE A 52 0.80 -6.31 -13.86
N ASP A 53 0.48 -7.23 -12.95
CA ASP A 53 -0.05 -8.56 -13.30
C ASP A 53 -1.38 -8.44 -14.08
N LEU A 54 -2.31 -7.59 -13.62
CA LEU A 54 -3.56 -7.32 -14.32
C LEU A 54 -3.32 -6.69 -15.70
N ALA A 55 -2.43 -5.70 -15.79
CA ALA A 55 -2.06 -5.09 -17.06
C ALA A 55 -1.43 -6.10 -18.04
N SER A 56 -0.58 -6.99 -17.56
CA SER A 56 0.03 -8.05 -18.38
C SER A 56 -1.02 -9.01 -18.99
N LYS A 57 -2.15 -9.17 -18.30
CA LYS A 57 -3.30 -9.97 -18.71
C LYS A 57 -4.34 -9.18 -19.51
N LYS A 58 -4.09 -7.91 -19.83
CA LYS A 58 -5.03 -6.98 -20.45
C LYS A 58 -6.33 -6.81 -19.66
N ALA A 59 -6.22 -6.90 -18.33
CA ALA A 59 -7.30 -6.74 -17.35
C ALA A 59 -7.14 -5.44 -16.54
N ASP A 60 -6.36 -4.49 -17.06
CA ASP A 60 -6.16 -3.13 -16.56
C ASP A 60 -7.33 -2.18 -16.87
N VAL A 61 -8.41 -2.72 -17.42
CA VAL A 61 -9.67 -2.00 -17.68
C VAL A 61 -10.80 -2.69 -16.92
N GLY A 62 -11.17 -2.13 -15.76
CA GLY A 62 -12.27 -2.66 -14.97
C GLY A 62 -12.23 -2.26 -13.49
N PRO A 63 -13.30 -2.56 -12.75
CA PRO A 63 -13.45 -2.13 -11.36
C PRO A 63 -12.38 -2.71 -10.43
N VAL A 64 -11.87 -3.91 -10.73
CA VAL A 64 -10.81 -4.56 -9.93
C VAL A 64 -9.49 -3.78 -10.03
N TYR A 65 -9.05 -3.47 -11.26
CA TYR A 65 -7.85 -2.68 -11.47
C TYR A 65 -7.99 -1.27 -10.88
N GLN A 66 -9.13 -0.62 -11.12
CA GLN A 66 -9.41 0.73 -10.61
C GLN A 66 -9.38 0.77 -9.07
N ALA A 67 -9.92 -0.24 -8.39
CA ALA A 67 -9.86 -0.33 -6.94
C ALA A 67 -8.42 -0.50 -6.42
N LEU A 68 -7.62 -1.35 -7.07
CA LEU A 68 -6.20 -1.53 -6.72
C LEU A 68 -5.38 -0.27 -6.98
N GLU A 69 -5.57 0.37 -8.12
CA GLU A 69 -4.89 1.62 -8.48
C GLU A 69 -5.24 2.75 -7.51
N ALA A 70 -6.53 2.92 -7.17
CA ALA A 70 -6.97 3.92 -6.20
C ALA A 70 -6.36 3.67 -4.81
N MET A 71 -6.20 2.41 -4.40
CA MET A 71 -5.55 2.07 -3.14
C MET A 71 -4.05 2.34 -3.19
N LEU A 72 -3.39 2.01 -4.30
CA LEU A 72 -1.98 2.32 -4.51
C LEU A 72 -1.73 3.83 -4.46
N LEU A 73 -2.55 4.64 -5.11
CA LEU A 73 -2.43 6.10 -5.10
C LEU A 73 -2.50 6.67 -3.68
N LYS A 74 -3.47 6.23 -2.88
CA LYS A 74 -3.58 6.65 -1.47
C LYS A 74 -2.39 6.20 -0.63
N ALA A 75 -1.92 4.97 -0.84
CA ALA A 75 -0.75 4.47 -0.13
C ALA A 75 0.52 5.25 -0.50
N ASN A 76 0.67 5.59 -1.78
CA ASN A 76 1.74 6.42 -2.30
C ASN A 76 1.75 7.84 -1.72
N GLU A 77 0.58 8.48 -1.56
CA GLU A 77 0.45 9.76 -0.87
C GLU A 77 0.94 9.68 0.58
N LEU A 78 0.63 8.58 1.27
CA LEU A 78 1.06 8.34 2.64
C LEU A 78 2.57 8.04 2.75
N THR A 79 3.13 7.29 1.80
CA THR A 79 4.54 6.88 1.81
C THR A 79 5.49 7.87 1.13
N GLY A 80 4.94 8.85 0.40
CA GLY A 80 5.71 9.77 -0.45
C GLY A 80 6.30 9.10 -1.69
N GLU A 81 5.70 8.00 -2.17
CA GLU A 81 6.14 7.29 -3.37
C GLU A 81 5.36 7.74 -4.63
N ASP A 82 5.98 7.67 -5.80
CA ASP A 82 5.30 7.72 -7.09
C ASP A 82 4.78 6.34 -7.52
N MET A 83 4.13 6.26 -8.69
CA MET A 83 3.61 5.00 -9.25
C MET A 83 4.68 3.94 -9.55
N TYR A 84 5.97 4.32 -9.52
CA TYR A 84 7.11 3.44 -9.74
C TYR A 84 7.88 3.12 -8.44
N GLY A 85 7.39 3.57 -7.28
CA GLY A 85 8.04 3.38 -5.98
C GLY A 85 9.25 4.28 -5.74
N ARG A 86 9.36 5.40 -6.46
CA ARG A 86 10.39 6.42 -6.23
C ARG A 86 9.86 7.45 -5.26
N ARG A 87 10.69 7.89 -4.32
CA ARG A 87 10.28 8.94 -3.38
C ARG A 87 10.30 10.30 -4.06
N VAL A 88 9.23 11.07 -3.87
CA VAL A 88 9.02 12.42 -4.43
C VAL A 88 8.95 13.48 -3.35
#